data_AF-A0AA91B7T4-F1
#
_entry.id   AF-A0AA91B7T4-F1
#
_cell.length_a   1.000
_cell.length_b   1.000
_cell.length_c   1.000
_cell.angle_alpha   90.00
_cell.angle_beta   90.00
_cell.angle_gamma   90.00
#
_symmetry.space_group_name_H-M   'P 1'
#
loop_
_entity.id
_entity.type
_entity.pdbx_description
1 polymer ?
#
loop_
_entity_poly.entity_id
_entity_poly.type
_entity_poly.pdbx_seq_one_letter_code
_entity_poly.pdbx_strand_id
1 'polypeptide(L)'
;MKGRKTRHCLVAAAILSVHSWAFAQPVSATPAVSTPPDVSAPPAVTSPTPAPVKPLPTTADLLQQPVYKNSWQKMTKSQKNLPAWARKGVGTSGPYEIIHWEGKPYKVGRICKPHDCSNNFMWVAFSQNKKQVWQAWGMRITVDNKPQAMDNPSQFATYQWLGHPDEVIQAMLKNQLQQDPNWR
;
A
#
# COMPACT_ATOMS: atom_id res chain seq x y z
N MET A 1 25.99 45.24 18.09
CA MET A 1 25.53 46.26 17.12
C MET A 1 24.91 45.54 15.92
N LYS A 2 23.66 45.91 15.54
CA LYS A 2 22.96 45.77 14.24
C LYS A 2 23.24 44.47 13.42
N GLY A 3 22.32 43.52 13.22
CA GLY A 3 20.90 43.64 12.92
C GLY A 3 20.66 43.81 11.42
N ARG A 4 20.26 42.75 10.70
CA ARG A 4 19.57 42.85 9.40
C ARG A 4 18.68 41.62 9.15
N LYS A 5 17.39 41.80 9.46
CA LYS A 5 16.26 41.04 8.94
C LYS A 5 15.99 41.50 7.52
N THR A 6 15.77 40.58 6.58
CA THR A 6 15.18 40.89 5.28
C THR A 6 13.88 40.11 5.13
N ARG A 7 12.84 40.87 4.78
CA ARG A 7 11.42 40.46 4.77
C ARG A 7 11.03 39.84 3.43
N HIS A 8 10.11 38.89 3.54
CA HIS A 8 9.01 38.51 2.64
C HIS A 8 8.92 39.11 1.23
N CYS A 9 8.71 38.23 0.25
CA CYS A 9 7.81 38.48 -0.89
C CYS A 9 6.86 37.28 -1.01
N LEU A 10 5.65 37.47 -0.49
CA LEU A 10 4.46 36.70 -0.86
C LEU A 10 4.00 37.23 -2.21
N VAL A 11 3.99 36.38 -3.25
CA VAL A 11 3.22 36.64 -4.46
C VAL A 11 2.08 35.64 -4.46
N ALA A 12 0.91 36.12 -4.06
CA ALA A 12 -0.36 35.42 -4.22
C ALA A 12 -0.80 35.62 -5.67
N ALA A 13 -0.82 34.55 -6.46
CA ALA A 13 -1.49 34.52 -7.75
C ALA A 13 -2.78 33.73 -7.59
N ALA A 14 -3.90 34.44 -7.43
CA ALA A 14 -5.23 33.88 -7.50
C ALA A 14 -5.57 33.63 -8.98
N ILE A 15 -5.72 32.37 -9.37
CA ILE A 15 -6.31 32.02 -10.67
C ILE A 15 -7.72 31.51 -10.37
N LEU A 16 -8.69 32.39 -10.59
CA LEU A 16 -10.10 32.06 -10.74
C LEU A 16 -10.31 31.59 -12.18
N SER A 17 -10.84 30.38 -12.39
CA SER A 17 -11.54 30.06 -13.63
C SER A 17 -12.56 28.95 -13.46
N VAL A 18 -13.79 29.43 -13.31
CA VAL A 18 -15.07 29.01 -13.90
C VAL A 18 -15.38 27.51 -14.02
N HIS A 19 -16.36 27.12 -13.21
CA HIS A 19 -17.12 25.89 -13.30
C HIS A 19 -17.89 25.86 -14.63
N SER A 20 -17.68 24.83 -15.44
CA SER A 20 -18.57 24.50 -16.56
C SER A 20 -19.53 23.41 -16.11
N TRP A 21 -20.73 23.82 -15.71
CA TRP A 21 -21.89 22.93 -15.63
C TRP A 21 -22.35 22.59 -17.05
N ALA A 22 -22.38 21.31 -17.40
CA ALA A 22 -23.16 20.82 -18.52
C ALA A 22 -24.41 20.14 -17.96
N PHE A 23 -25.56 20.81 -18.08
CA PHE A 23 -26.88 20.25 -17.81
C PHE A 23 -27.59 19.96 -19.14
N ALA A 24 -28.30 18.82 -19.13
CA ALA A 24 -29.47 18.46 -19.94
C ALA A 24 -29.18 17.97 -21.39
N GLN A 25 -29.87 16.97 -21.94
CA GLN A 25 -31.30 16.60 -21.80
C GLN A 25 -31.58 15.09 -21.99
N PRO A 26 -32.77 14.62 -21.56
CA PRO A 26 -33.24 13.25 -21.80
C PRO A 26 -33.76 13.10 -23.22
N VAL A 27 -33.43 11.98 -23.89
CA VAL A 27 -34.01 11.63 -25.18
C VAL A 27 -35.18 10.67 -24.97
N SER A 28 -36.36 11.12 -25.36
CA SER A 28 -37.59 10.34 -25.43
C SER A 28 -37.45 9.22 -26.46
N ALA A 29 -37.83 8.00 -26.06
CA ALA A 29 -37.98 6.87 -26.96
C ALA A 29 -39.21 7.07 -27.87
N THR A 30 -39.04 6.83 -29.17
CA THR A 30 -40.13 6.56 -30.12
C THR A 30 -39.76 5.33 -30.96
N PRO A 31 -40.77 4.56 -31.45
CA PRO A 31 -40.58 3.18 -31.85
C PRO A 31 -40.13 2.99 -33.30
N ALA A 32 -39.72 1.75 -33.56
CA ALA A 32 -39.14 1.20 -34.77
C ALA A 32 -39.88 1.53 -36.08
N VAL A 33 -39.09 1.89 -37.09
CA VAL A 33 -39.43 1.75 -38.52
C VAL A 33 -38.29 0.98 -39.18
N SER A 34 -38.66 -0.10 -39.87
CA SER A 34 -37.79 -1.07 -40.51
C SER A 34 -37.30 -0.60 -41.88
N THR A 35 -36.00 -0.69 -42.15
CA THR A 35 -35.40 -0.62 -43.51
C THR A 35 -34.03 -1.35 -43.54
N PRO A 36 -33.56 -1.78 -44.73
CA PRO A 36 -32.80 -3.03 -44.99
C PRO A 36 -31.28 -2.94 -44.74
N PRO A 37 -30.48 -4.04 -44.88
CA PRO A 37 -29.09 -4.05 -44.45
C PRO A 37 -28.21 -3.35 -45.48
N ASP A 38 -27.68 -2.18 -45.13
CA ASP A 38 -26.56 -1.57 -45.84
C ASP A 38 -25.24 -2.09 -45.24
N VAL A 39 -24.48 -2.76 -46.10
CA VAL A 39 -23.22 -3.43 -45.79
C VAL A 39 -22.12 -2.39 -45.97
N SER A 40 -21.80 -1.65 -44.92
CA SER A 40 -20.53 -0.92 -44.80
C SER A 40 -20.22 -0.61 -43.35
N ALA A 41 -19.89 -1.65 -42.58
CA ALA A 41 -19.25 -1.48 -41.29
C ALA A 41 -17.76 -1.11 -41.50
N PRO A 42 -17.24 -0.04 -40.88
CA PRO A 42 -15.80 0.19 -40.84
C PRO A 42 -15.12 -0.99 -40.12
N PRO A 43 -13.87 -1.35 -40.49
CA PRO A 43 -13.18 -2.44 -39.82
C PRO A 43 -13.06 -2.11 -38.33
N ALA A 44 -13.57 -3.02 -37.49
CA ALA A 44 -13.42 -2.93 -36.05
C ALA A 44 -11.94 -2.81 -35.73
N VAL A 45 -11.55 -1.65 -35.18
CA VAL A 45 -10.22 -1.45 -34.62
C VAL A 45 -10.17 -2.35 -33.39
N THR A 46 -9.57 -3.54 -33.53
CA THR A 46 -9.31 -4.47 -32.44
C THR A 46 -8.27 -3.84 -31.52
N SER A 47 -8.74 -3.11 -30.50
CA SER A 47 -7.89 -2.75 -29.38
C SER A 47 -7.33 -4.05 -28.77
N PRO A 48 -6.01 -4.18 -28.59
CA PRO A 48 -5.44 -5.39 -27.99
C PRO A 48 -5.97 -5.54 -26.56
N THR A 49 -6.62 -6.67 -26.29
CA THR A 49 -6.97 -7.09 -24.93
C THR A 49 -5.70 -7.15 -24.08
N PRO A 50 -5.62 -6.45 -22.92
CA PRO A 50 -4.47 -6.58 -22.04
C PRO A 50 -4.33 -8.03 -21.59
N ALA A 51 -3.14 -8.61 -21.77
CA ALA A 51 -2.87 -9.95 -21.27
C ALA A 51 -3.03 -10.00 -19.73
N PRO A 52 -3.49 -11.13 -19.15
CA PRO A 52 -3.58 -11.26 -17.70
C PRO A 52 -2.19 -11.11 -17.06
N VAL A 53 -1.99 -10.08 -16.25
CA VAL A 53 -0.76 -9.91 -15.45
C VAL A 53 -0.83 -10.90 -14.29
N LYS A 54 0.11 -11.85 -14.23
CA LYS A 54 0.21 -12.76 -13.07
C LYS A 54 0.47 -11.94 -11.81
N PRO A 55 -0.34 -12.07 -10.74
CA PRO A 55 -0.10 -11.35 -9.50
C PRO A 55 1.24 -11.77 -8.88
N LEU A 56 1.88 -10.83 -8.18
CA LEU A 56 3.11 -11.11 -7.44
C LEU A 56 2.86 -12.20 -6.38
N PRO A 57 3.90 -12.98 -5.99
CA PRO A 57 3.79 -13.90 -4.87
C PRO A 57 3.36 -13.19 -3.58
N THR A 58 2.85 -13.95 -2.62
CA THR A 58 2.43 -13.37 -1.35
C THR A 58 3.60 -12.91 -0.50
N THR A 59 3.32 -12.09 0.51
CA THR A 59 4.34 -11.68 1.50
C THR A 59 4.91 -12.89 2.25
N ALA A 60 4.07 -13.88 2.57
CA ALA A 60 4.53 -15.14 3.16
C ALA A 60 5.47 -15.90 2.21
N ASP A 61 5.14 -15.99 0.92
CA ASP A 61 6.02 -16.63 -0.08
C ASP A 61 7.37 -15.90 -0.19
N LEU A 62 7.35 -14.56 -0.19
CA LEU A 62 8.55 -13.74 -0.20
C LEU A 62 9.46 -14.05 1.00
N LEU A 63 8.89 -14.19 2.19
CA LEU A 63 9.60 -14.52 3.43
C LEU A 63 10.20 -15.93 3.45
N GLN A 64 9.77 -16.83 2.56
CA GLN A 64 10.33 -18.17 2.43
C GLN A 64 11.44 -18.28 1.38
N GLN A 65 11.60 -17.28 0.51
CA GLN A 65 12.68 -17.27 -0.48
C GLN A 65 14.05 -17.13 0.21
N PRO A 66 15.10 -17.85 -0.21
CA PRO A 66 16.34 -18.01 0.57
C PRO A 66 17.00 -16.70 1.05
N VAL A 67 17.12 -15.70 0.17
CA VAL A 67 17.75 -14.42 0.51
C VAL A 67 16.96 -13.68 1.59
N TYR A 68 15.65 -13.55 1.40
CA TYR A 68 14.76 -12.83 2.31
C TYR A 68 14.53 -13.59 3.62
N LYS A 69 14.42 -14.92 3.56
CA LYS A 69 14.30 -15.80 4.73
C LYS A 69 15.48 -15.65 5.67
N ASN A 70 16.71 -15.71 5.13
CA ASN A 70 17.93 -15.56 5.93
C ASN A 70 18.01 -14.18 6.59
N SER A 71 17.67 -13.12 5.85
CA SER A 71 17.59 -11.76 6.38
C SER A 71 16.54 -11.63 7.49
N TRP A 72 15.34 -12.16 7.27
CA TRP A 72 14.24 -12.13 8.24
C TRP A 72 14.59 -12.89 9.53
N GLN A 73 15.16 -14.08 9.39
CA GLN A 73 15.57 -14.90 10.54
C GLN A 73 16.64 -14.22 11.38
N LYS A 74 17.65 -13.61 10.73
CA LYS A 74 18.69 -12.84 11.43
C LYS A 74 18.09 -11.64 12.17
N MET A 75 17.22 -10.88 11.50
CA MET A 75 16.57 -9.70 12.06
C MET A 75 15.67 -10.03 13.27
N THR A 76 14.93 -11.14 13.21
CA THR A 76 13.97 -11.55 14.25
C THR A 76 14.58 -12.34 15.40
N LYS A 77 15.82 -12.84 15.27
CA LYS A 77 16.46 -13.70 16.28
C LYS A 77 16.56 -13.03 17.66
N SER A 78 16.89 -11.74 17.70
CA SER A 78 17.08 -10.98 18.95
C SER A 78 15.79 -10.34 19.47
N GLN A 79 14.66 -10.53 18.79
CA GLN A 79 13.39 -9.91 19.16
C GLN A 79 12.73 -10.70 20.29
N LYS A 80 12.68 -10.08 21.47
CA LYS A 80 11.93 -10.60 22.62
C LYS A 80 10.43 -10.61 22.32
N ASN A 81 9.72 -11.59 22.85
CA ASN A 81 8.26 -11.72 22.77
C ASN A 81 7.66 -11.74 21.35
N LEU A 82 8.49 -11.97 20.30
CA LEU A 82 7.97 -12.14 18.95
C LEU A 82 7.30 -13.54 18.83
N PRO A 83 6.03 -13.64 18.40
CA PRO A 83 5.35 -14.92 18.28
C PRO A 83 5.94 -15.79 17.15
N ALA A 84 5.68 -17.09 17.21
CA ALA A 84 6.30 -18.05 16.29
C ALA A 84 5.96 -17.80 14.81
N TRP A 85 4.70 -17.45 14.49
CA TRP A 85 4.27 -17.16 13.12
C TRP A 85 5.07 -15.99 12.52
N ALA A 86 5.23 -14.93 13.32
CA ALA A 86 6.01 -13.75 12.99
C ALA A 86 7.48 -14.07 12.80
N ARG A 87 8.10 -14.77 13.76
CA ARG A 87 9.52 -15.15 13.68
C ARG A 87 9.82 -16.04 12.46
N LYS A 88 8.91 -16.96 12.13
CA LYS A 88 9.04 -17.86 10.97
C LYS A 88 8.68 -17.21 9.63
N GLY A 89 8.03 -16.04 9.65
CA GLY A 89 7.53 -15.39 8.43
C GLY A 89 6.45 -16.22 7.74
N VAL A 90 5.58 -16.87 8.52
CA VAL A 90 4.47 -17.69 8.03
C VAL A 90 3.16 -17.14 8.56
N GLY A 91 2.13 -17.12 7.72
CA GLY A 91 0.86 -16.51 8.05
C GLY A 91 0.01 -16.27 6.82
N THR A 92 -1.18 -15.72 7.03
CA THR A 92 -2.07 -15.30 5.95
C THR A 92 -1.54 -13.98 5.37
N SER A 93 -1.44 -13.88 4.05
CA SER A 93 -0.96 -12.65 3.40
C SER A 93 -1.47 -12.54 1.97
N GLY A 94 -1.66 -11.31 1.50
CA GLY A 94 -1.80 -11.02 0.09
C GLY A 94 -0.44 -10.91 -0.62
N PRO A 95 -0.46 -10.61 -1.94
CA PRO A 95 0.72 -10.23 -2.71
C PRO A 95 1.54 -9.15 -2.00
N TYR A 96 2.86 -9.20 -2.11
CA TYR A 96 3.67 -8.02 -1.81
C TYR A 96 3.62 -7.05 -2.99
N GLU A 97 3.99 -5.81 -2.73
CA GLU A 97 4.11 -4.74 -3.71
C GLU A 97 5.57 -4.31 -3.87
N ILE A 98 5.87 -3.69 -5.01
CA ILE A 98 7.13 -2.96 -5.23
C ILE A 98 6.80 -1.48 -5.16
N ILE A 99 7.28 -0.80 -4.12
CA ILE A 99 7.05 0.63 -3.92
C ILE A 99 8.37 1.40 -4.03
N HIS A 100 8.24 2.70 -4.34
CA HIS A 100 9.36 3.64 -4.26
C HIS A 100 9.09 4.60 -3.10
N TRP A 101 10.05 4.68 -2.19
CA TRP A 101 9.99 5.60 -1.05
C TRP A 101 11.31 6.36 -0.99
N GLU A 102 11.25 7.69 -1.01
CA GLU A 102 12.45 8.55 -1.05
C GLU A 102 13.43 8.15 -2.17
N GLY A 103 12.90 7.82 -3.36
CA GLY A 103 13.68 7.42 -4.53
C GLY A 103 14.33 6.02 -4.44
N LYS A 104 14.04 5.23 -3.40
CA LYS A 104 14.58 3.88 -3.22
C LYS A 104 13.49 2.82 -3.41
N PRO A 105 13.78 1.70 -4.09
CA PRO A 105 12.81 0.63 -4.30
C PRO A 105 12.76 -0.36 -3.12
N TYR A 106 11.56 -0.79 -2.75
CA TYR A 106 11.30 -1.75 -1.68
C TYR A 106 10.25 -2.77 -2.09
N LYS A 107 10.43 -4.02 -1.63
CA LYS A 107 9.33 -5.00 -1.58
C LYS A 107 8.62 -4.85 -0.25
N VAL A 108 7.33 -4.54 -0.26
CA VAL A 108 6.55 -4.26 0.95
C VAL A 108 5.25 -5.04 0.94
N GLY A 109 4.86 -5.59 2.09
CA GLY A 109 3.62 -6.33 2.15
C GLY A 109 3.18 -6.67 3.57
N ARG A 110 1.92 -7.08 3.70
CA ARG A 110 1.28 -7.42 4.96
C ARG A 110 1.21 -8.94 5.15
N ILE A 111 1.51 -9.39 6.36
CA ILE A 111 1.30 -10.78 6.81
C ILE A 111 0.65 -10.77 8.19
N CYS A 112 -0.29 -11.69 8.40
CA CYS A 112 -1.07 -11.78 9.63
C CYS A 112 -1.12 -13.18 10.23
N LYS A 113 -1.42 -13.23 11.53
CA LYS A 113 -1.62 -14.47 12.26
C LYS A 113 -2.84 -15.18 11.69
N PRO A 114 -2.71 -16.47 11.28
CA PRO A 114 -3.86 -17.24 10.82
C PRO A 114 -5.00 -17.22 11.83
N HIS A 115 -6.22 -17.05 11.35
CA HIS A 115 -7.46 -16.95 12.15
C HIS A 115 -7.55 -15.75 13.11
N ASP A 116 -6.63 -14.79 13.03
CA ASP A 116 -6.56 -13.65 13.94
C ASP A 116 -5.96 -12.41 13.24
N CYS A 117 -6.39 -12.20 11.99
CA CYS A 117 -5.75 -11.22 11.12
C CYS A 117 -6.04 -9.76 11.44
N SER A 118 -7.19 -9.48 12.07
CA SER A 118 -7.56 -8.13 12.49
C SER A 118 -6.72 -7.66 13.68
N ASN A 119 -6.44 -8.56 14.64
CA ASN A 119 -5.75 -8.17 15.86
C ASN A 119 -4.23 -8.41 15.81
N ASN A 120 -3.75 -9.31 14.95
CA ASN A 120 -2.33 -9.68 14.93
C ASN A 120 -1.78 -9.71 13.51
N PHE A 121 -1.11 -8.64 13.12
CA PHE A 121 -0.53 -8.51 11.79
C PHE A 121 0.76 -7.71 11.79
N MET A 122 1.47 -7.71 10.66
CA MET A 122 2.65 -6.90 10.47
C MET A 122 2.78 -6.44 9.03
N TRP A 123 3.42 -5.29 8.88
CA TRP A 123 4.00 -4.84 7.64
C TRP A 123 5.48 -5.23 7.60
N VAL A 124 5.92 -5.74 6.46
CA VAL A 124 7.29 -6.20 6.20
C VAL A 124 7.84 -5.42 5.02
N ALA A 125 9.10 -5.01 5.10
CA ALA A 125 9.81 -4.37 4.00
C ALA A 125 11.19 -4.97 3.79
N PHE A 126 11.56 -5.13 2.52
CA PHE A 126 12.92 -5.48 2.10
C PHE A 126 13.44 -4.46 1.10
N SER A 127 14.67 -4.02 1.29
CA SER A 127 15.34 -3.17 0.31
C SER A 127 15.57 -3.92 -1.01
N GLN A 128 15.36 -3.25 -2.14
CA GLN A 128 15.77 -3.76 -3.46
C GLN A 128 17.06 -3.11 -3.96
N ASN A 129 17.68 -2.24 -3.16
CA ASN A 129 18.99 -1.70 -3.48
C ASN A 129 20.01 -2.84 -3.44
N LYS A 130 20.77 -3.04 -4.52
CA LYS A 130 21.77 -4.12 -4.66
C LYS A 130 22.77 -4.17 -3.49
N LYS A 131 23.13 -3.03 -2.92
CA LYS A 131 24.07 -2.94 -1.77
C LYS A 131 23.43 -3.33 -0.42
N GLN A 132 22.11 -3.38 -0.36
CA GLN A 132 21.31 -3.49 0.85
C GLN A 132 20.20 -4.54 0.74
N VAL A 133 20.22 -5.42 -0.25
CA VAL A 133 19.16 -6.43 -0.49
C VAL A 133 18.90 -7.35 0.71
N TRP A 134 19.88 -7.46 1.61
CA TRP A 134 19.80 -8.21 2.84
C TRP A 134 19.09 -7.46 3.98
N GLN A 135 18.81 -6.16 3.84
CA GLN A 135 18.13 -5.37 4.86
C GLN A 135 16.63 -5.67 4.85
N ALA A 136 16.12 -5.96 6.05
CA ALA A 136 14.74 -6.27 6.31
C ALA A 136 14.27 -5.44 7.49
N TRP A 137 13.01 -5.02 7.44
CA TRP A 137 12.34 -4.32 8.52
C TRP A 137 10.92 -4.84 8.68
N GLY A 138 10.38 -4.64 9.88
CA GLY A 138 8.97 -4.91 10.12
C GLY A 138 8.38 -4.00 11.17
N MET A 139 7.07 -3.82 11.07
CA MET A 139 6.24 -3.21 12.10
C MET A 139 5.16 -4.23 12.42
N ARG A 140 5.24 -4.84 13.61
CA ARG A 140 4.16 -5.70 14.10
C ARG A 140 3.14 -4.85 14.84
N ILE A 141 1.88 -5.05 14.50
CA ILE A 141 0.72 -4.42 15.11
C ILE A 141 -0.01 -5.50 15.92
N THR A 142 -0.34 -5.16 17.17
CA THR A 142 -1.27 -5.94 18.00
C THR A 142 -2.40 -5.03 18.42
N VAL A 143 -3.64 -5.42 18.13
CA VAL A 143 -4.84 -4.69 18.58
C VAL A 143 -5.45 -5.48 19.74
N ASP A 144 -5.78 -4.81 20.84
CA ASP A 144 -6.47 -5.46 21.95
C ASP A 144 -7.83 -6.02 21.49
N ASN A 145 -8.17 -7.21 21.96
CA ASN A 145 -9.47 -7.82 21.67
C ASN A 145 -10.58 -7.17 22.52
N LYS A 146 -11.03 -5.99 22.10
CA LYS A 146 -12.08 -5.20 22.76
C LYS A 146 -13.15 -4.81 21.74
N PRO A 147 -14.45 -4.77 22.10
CA PRO A 147 -15.50 -4.34 21.17
C PRO A 147 -15.23 -2.96 20.54
N GLN A 148 -14.68 -2.03 21.31
CA GLN A 148 -14.35 -0.67 20.86
C GLN A 148 -13.24 -0.63 19.79
N ALA A 149 -12.40 -1.67 19.74
CA ALA A 149 -11.32 -1.77 18.77
C ALA A 149 -11.81 -2.12 17.36
N MET A 150 -13.06 -2.58 17.21
CA MET A 150 -13.65 -2.86 15.90
C MET A 150 -13.85 -1.57 15.10
N ASP A 151 -14.21 -0.48 15.77
CA ASP A 151 -14.44 0.81 15.13
C ASP A 151 -13.19 1.67 15.07
N ASN A 152 -12.33 1.62 16.09
CA ASN A 152 -11.15 2.50 16.21
C ASN A 152 -9.91 1.69 16.60
N PRO A 153 -9.45 0.75 15.75
CA PRO A 153 -8.38 -0.18 16.11
C PRO A 153 -7.08 0.54 16.46
N SER A 154 -6.83 1.74 15.92
CA SER A 154 -5.59 2.47 16.17
C SER A 154 -5.42 2.85 17.64
N GLN A 155 -6.52 3.13 18.35
CA GLN A 155 -6.52 3.52 19.76
C GLN A 155 -6.17 2.37 20.71
N PHE A 156 -6.29 1.13 20.22
CA PHE A 156 -6.03 -0.10 20.97
C PHE A 156 -4.81 -0.84 20.43
N ALA A 157 -4.02 -0.20 19.57
CA ALA A 157 -2.89 -0.80 18.88
C ALA A 157 -1.58 -0.60 19.64
N THR A 158 -0.80 -1.68 19.74
CA THR A 158 0.60 -1.65 20.14
C THR A 158 1.48 -1.97 18.94
N TYR A 159 2.57 -1.20 18.79
CA TYR A 159 3.55 -1.35 17.71
C TYR A 159 4.86 -1.92 18.23
N GLN A 160 5.40 -2.93 17.53
CA GLN A 160 6.74 -3.46 17.78
C GLN A 160 7.57 -3.35 16.49
N TRP A 161 8.68 -2.62 16.58
CA TRP A 161 9.62 -2.45 15.48
C TRP A 161 10.62 -3.60 15.40
N LEU A 162 10.85 -4.09 14.18
CA LEU A 162 11.78 -5.18 13.87
C LEU A 162 12.86 -4.66 12.92
N GLY A 163 14.13 -4.96 13.21
CA GLY A 163 15.26 -4.59 12.35
C GLY A 163 15.79 -3.18 12.56
N HIS A 164 15.45 -2.51 13.65
CA HIS A 164 15.88 -1.14 13.98
C HIS A 164 15.66 -0.15 12.82
N PRO A 165 14.42 -0.01 12.31
CA PRO A 165 14.13 0.94 11.25
C PRO A 165 14.40 2.38 11.73
N ASP A 166 15.07 3.16 10.90
CA ASP A 166 15.16 4.60 11.07
C ASP A 166 13.80 5.27 10.82
N GLU A 167 13.73 6.59 11.03
CA GLU A 167 12.48 7.34 10.90
C GLU A 167 11.90 7.26 9.49
N VAL A 168 12.74 7.19 8.45
CA VAL A 168 12.31 7.11 7.06
C VAL A 168 11.59 5.79 6.80
N ILE A 169 12.16 4.68 7.26
CA ILE A 169 11.53 3.35 7.13
C ILE A 169 10.30 3.22 8.03
N GLN A 170 10.31 3.79 9.22
CA GLN A 170 9.12 3.82 10.08
C GLN A 170 7.98 4.60 9.42
N ALA A 171 8.27 5.74 8.78
CA ALA A 171 7.28 6.53 8.06
C ALA A 171 6.69 5.74 6.88
N MET A 172 7.51 5.04 6.10
CA MET A 172 7.04 4.17 5.02
C MET A 172 6.10 3.08 5.54
N LEU A 173 6.49 2.33 6.59
CA LEU A 173 5.66 1.24 7.13
C LEU A 173 4.35 1.76 7.76
N LYS A 174 4.37 2.94 8.40
CA LYS A 174 3.15 3.60 8.89
C LYS A 174 2.26 4.06 7.75
N ASN A 175 2.84 4.58 6.66
CA ASN A 175 2.06 4.99 5.49
C ASN A 175 1.29 3.81 4.90
N GLN A 176 1.92 2.64 4.78
CA GLN A 176 1.24 1.42 4.33
C GLN A 176 0.07 1.01 5.23
N LEU A 177 0.23 1.16 6.55
CA LEU A 177 -0.85 0.92 7.50
C LEU A 177 -2.00 1.91 7.34
N GLN A 178 -1.69 3.20 7.16
CA GLN A 178 -2.68 4.27 7.00
C GLN A 178 -3.46 4.20 5.68
N GLN A 179 -3.01 3.40 4.71
CA GLN A 179 -3.76 3.16 3.48
C GLN A 179 -4.96 2.24 3.69
N ASP A 180 -5.02 1.49 4.81
CA ASP A 180 -6.21 0.71 5.16
C ASP A 180 -7.31 1.68 5.65
N PRO A 181 -8.46 1.79 4.96
CA PRO A 181 -9.54 2.71 5.34
C PRO A 181 -10.17 2.35 6.69
N ASN A 182 -9.95 1.13 7.19
CA ASN A 182 -10.42 0.70 8.52
C ASN A 182 -9.43 1.08 9.63
N TRP A 183 -8.24 1.61 9.28
CA TRP A 183 -7.23 2.02 10.25
C TRP A 183 -7.43 3.48 10.66
N ARG A 184 -8.23 3.67 11.72
CA ARG A 184 -8.52 4.97 12.33
C ARG A 184 -8.41 4.90 13.86
#